data_AF-A0A3B8L322-F1
#
_entry.id   AF-A0A3B8L322-F1
#
_cell.length_a   1.000
_cell.length_b   1.000
_cell.length_c   1.000
_cell.angle_alpha   90.00
_cell.angle_beta   90.00
_cell.angle_gamma   90.00
#
_symmetry.space_group_name_H-M   'P 1'
#
loop_
_entity.id
_entity.type
_entity.pdbx_description
1 polymer ?
#
loop_
_entity_poly.entity_id
_entity_poly.type
_entity_poly.pdbx_seq_one_letter_code
_entity_poly.pdbx_strand_id
1 'polypeptide(L)'
;MTPKESGIVPAIKKDVPQKKQNDRFALRFTGSIHVPKSGRYTFFTNSDDGSRIYVGKKLVVNNDGLHGMIEKSGAINLPAGVHPLIVTYFDNGGSDGLVVNWQGPGFGKRAIPSSALSVGGGETLHDVAIGALASIPGHDAQKVTDLAALVKAGRNRPSAIRALRGVSVKNWPATEIGP
;
A
#
# COMPACT_ATOMS: atom_id res chain seq x y z
N MET A 1 9.95 -12.66 -15.50
CA MET A 1 8.66 -12.35 -16.14
C MET A 1 8.70 -10.92 -16.66
N THR A 2 8.57 -10.74 -17.98
CA THR A 2 8.43 -9.43 -18.63
C THR A 2 6.93 -9.14 -18.76
N PRO A 3 6.42 -8.00 -18.25
CA PRO A 3 5.00 -7.69 -18.32
C PRO A 3 4.57 -7.43 -19.78
N LYS A 4 3.43 -8.02 -20.20
CA LYS A 4 2.80 -7.68 -21.48
C LYS A 4 2.09 -6.33 -21.43
N GLU A 5 1.56 -5.98 -20.26
CA GLU A 5 0.93 -4.68 -19.96
C GLU A 5 1.21 -4.25 -18.53
N SER A 6 1.09 -2.94 -18.27
CA SER A 6 1.26 -2.34 -16.95
C SER A 6 0.23 -1.24 -16.72
N GLY A 7 -0.09 -0.97 -15.46
CA GLY A 7 -0.93 0.15 -15.06
C GLY A 7 -1.14 0.22 -13.56
N ILE A 8 -1.92 1.19 -13.11
CA ILE A 8 -2.23 1.41 -11.69
C ILE A 8 -3.65 0.89 -11.43
N VAL A 9 -3.81 0.16 -10.32
CA VAL A 9 -5.10 -0.36 -9.86
C VAL A 9 -5.37 0.08 -8.42
N PRO A 10 -6.64 0.31 -8.04
CA PRO A 10 -6.98 0.78 -6.70
C PRO A 10 -6.94 -0.33 -5.65
N ALA A 11 -6.85 -1.60 -6.05
CA ALA A 11 -6.86 -2.76 -5.17
C ALA A 11 -6.09 -3.94 -5.78
N ILE A 12 -5.59 -4.82 -4.91
CA ILE A 12 -4.91 -6.07 -5.29
C ILE A 12 -5.98 -7.16 -5.47
N LYS A 13 -6.39 -7.39 -6.72
CA LYS A 13 -7.40 -8.38 -7.11
C LYS A 13 -7.11 -8.91 -8.51
N LYS A 14 -7.65 -10.09 -8.86
CA LYS A 14 -7.43 -10.70 -10.19
C LYS A 14 -8.00 -9.88 -11.34
N ASP A 15 -9.15 -9.24 -11.13
CA ASP A 15 -9.86 -8.50 -12.17
C ASP A 15 -9.25 -7.11 -12.33
N VAL A 16 -8.30 -6.99 -13.24
CA VAL A 16 -7.59 -5.75 -13.58
C VAL A 16 -7.78 -5.41 -15.06
N PRO A 17 -7.81 -4.12 -15.46
CA PRO A 17 -8.00 -3.72 -16.86
C PRO A 17 -6.96 -4.30 -17.83
N GLN A 18 -5.76 -4.62 -17.33
CA GLN A 18 -4.64 -5.17 -18.10
C GLN A 18 -4.77 -6.69 -18.37
N LYS A 19 -5.69 -7.39 -17.67
CA LYS A 19 -5.93 -8.82 -17.87
C LYS A 19 -6.82 -8.99 -19.11
N LYS A 20 -6.23 -9.49 -20.20
CA LYS A 20 -6.90 -9.70 -21.50
C LYS A 20 -7.32 -11.15 -21.78
N GLN A 21 -6.94 -12.07 -20.91
CA GLN A 21 -7.18 -13.51 -21.07
C GLN A 21 -7.74 -14.06 -19.78
N ASN A 22 -8.62 -15.05 -19.87
CA ASN A 22 -9.24 -15.67 -18.70
C ASN A 22 -8.29 -16.64 -18.01
N ASP A 23 -7.49 -17.38 -18.79
CA ASP A 23 -6.52 -18.36 -18.30
C ASP A 23 -5.10 -18.01 -18.75
N ARG A 24 -4.10 -18.69 -18.15
CA ARG A 24 -2.67 -18.62 -18.55
C ARG A 24 -2.13 -17.19 -18.48
N PHE A 25 -2.44 -16.52 -17.39
CA PHE A 25 -1.97 -15.17 -17.12
C PHE A 25 -1.22 -15.13 -15.80
N ALA A 26 -0.48 -14.05 -15.59
CA ALA A 26 0.13 -13.76 -14.32
C ALA A 26 0.11 -12.26 -14.06
N LEU A 27 -0.07 -11.91 -12.81
CA LEU A 27 -0.11 -10.55 -12.31
C LEU A 27 1.02 -10.35 -11.31
N ARG A 28 1.65 -9.19 -11.38
CA ARG A 28 2.62 -8.72 -10.39
C ARG A 28 2.21 -7.32 -9.95
N PHE A 29 1.74 -7.23 -8.72
CA PHE A 29 1.46 -5.97 -8.04
C PHE A 29 2.72 -5.51 -7.32
N THR A 30 3.12 -4.27 -7.54
CA THR A 30 4.24 -3.63 -6.85
C THR A 30 3.80 -2.30 -6.29
N GLY A 31 4.13 -2.06 -5.02
CA GLY A 31 3.85 -0.79 -4.35
C GLY A 31 4.46 -0.80 -2.95
N SER A 32 3.84 -0.05 -2.05
CA SER A 32 4.16 -0.07 -0.63
C SER A 32 2.90 -0.22 0.22
N ILE A 33 3.06 -0.78 1.40
CA ILE A 33 2.03 -0.90 2.42
C ILE A 33 2.34 0.04 3.60
N HIS A 34 1.32 0.77 4.06
CA HIS A 34 1.39 1.62 5.24
C HIS A 34 0.99 0.84 6.50
N VAL A 35 1.93 0.71 7.42
CA VAL A 35 1.78 0.06 8.72
C VAL A 35 1.51 1.13 9.77
N PRO A 36 0.30 1.22 10.33
CA PRO A 36 -0.07 2.31 11.24
C PRO A 36 0.57 2.18 12.64
N LYS A 37 0.90 0.95 13.07
CA LYS A 37 1.47 0.68 14.39
C LYS A 37 2.48 -0.44 14.30
N SER A 38 3.62 -0.30 14.98
CA SER A 38 4.62 -1.36 15.05
C SER A 38 4.03 -2.61 15.69
N GLY A 39 4.31 -3.79 15.12
CA GLY A 39 3.90 -5.06 15.72
C GLY A 39 3.86 -6.21 14.73
N ARG A 40 3.21 -7.32 15.15
CA ARG A 40 3.06 -8.53 14.35
C ARG A 40 1.88 -8.39 13.40
N TYR A 41 2.16 -8.50 12.11
CA TYR A 41 1.17 -8.52 11.04
C TYR A 41 1.11 -9.91 10.41
N THR A 42 -0.09 -10.40 10.14
CA THR A 42 -0.31 -11.64 9.39
C THR A 42 -0.91 -11.27 8.04
N PHE A 43 -0.31 -11.77 6.98
CA PHE A 43 -0.79 -11.62 5.61
C PHE A 43 -1.38 -12.95 5.15
N PHE A 44 -2.38 -12.88 4.28
CA PHE A 44 -3.10 -14.04 3.77
C PHE A 44 -3.27 -13.91 2.26
N THR A 45 -3.08 -15.01 1.55
CA THR A 45 -3.56 -15.17 0.17
C THR A 45 -4.50 -16.35 0.13
N ASN A 46 -5.68 -16.14 -0.45
CA ASN A 46 -6.52 -17.24 -0.94
C ASN A 46 -6.43 -17.15 -2.47
N SER A 47 -5.86 -18.16 -3.13
CA SER A 47 -5.69 -18.15 -4.59
C SER A 47 -5.97 -19.48 -5.29
N ASP A 48 -6.34 -19.36 -6.57
CA ASP A 48 -6.44 -20.42 -7.59
C ASP A 48 -5.90 -19.83 -8.92
N ASP A 49 -4.74 -20.22 -9.45
CA ASP A 49 -3.69 -21.08 -8.87
C ASP A 49 -2.81 -20.30 -7.85
N GLY A 50 -1.52 -20.17 -8.14
CA GLY A 50 -0.51 -19.81 -7.15
C GLY A 50 -0.34 -18.31 -6.92
N SER A 51 -0.02 -17.94 -5.68
CA SER A 51 0.28 -16.57 -5.28
C SER A 51 1.39 -16.46 -4.23
N ARG A 52 2.04 -15.29 -4.16
CA ARG A 52 3.05 -14.99 -3.14
C ARG A 52 2.92 -13.54 -2.67
N ILE A 53 3.25 -13.31 -1.39
CA ILE A 53 3.39 -11.97 -0.81
C ILE A 53 4.81 -11.78 -0.30
N TYR A 54 5.45 -10.70 -0.74
CA TYR A 54 6.71 -10.21 -0.22
C TYR A 54 6.50 -8.87 0.46
N VAL A 55 7.08 -8.71 1.65
CA VAL A 55 7.16 -7.41 2.35
C VAL A 55 8.63 -7.07 2.54
N GLY A 56 9.06 -5.94 1.99
CA GLY A 56 10.47 -5.62 1.79
C GLY A 56 11.14 -6.67 0.91
N LYS A 57 12.17 -7.34 1.44
CA LYS A 57 12.90 -8.43 0.75
C LYS A 57 12.44 -9.84 1.21
N LYS A 58 11.49 -9.94 2.14
CA LYS A 58 11.10 -11.21 2.77
C LYS A 58 9.85 -11.78 2.11
N LEU A 59 9.89 -13.05 1.73
CA LEU A 59 8.72 -13.83 1.37
C LEU A 59 7.92 -14.12 2.64
N VAL A 60 6.73 -13.55 2.75
CA VAL A 60 5.86 -13.68 3.93
C VAL A 60 4.81 -14.76 3.71
N VAL A 61 4.19 -14.81 2.53
CA VAL A 61 3.22 -15.85 2.16
C VAL A 61 3.70 -16.55 0.91
N ASN A 62 3.82 -17.88 0.98
CA ASN A 62 4.08 -18.72 -0.16
C ASN A 62 2.88 -19.65 -0.40
N ASN A 63 2.09 -19.31 -1.42
CA ASN A 63 0.99 -20.13 -1.94
C ASN A 63 1.25 -20.44 -3.42
N ASP A 64 2.50 -20.70 -3.81
CA ASP A 64 2.88 -20.97 -5.20
C ASP A 64 2.56 -22.43 -5.60
N GLY A 65 2.49 -22.70 -6.90
CA GLY A 65 2.17 -24.03 -7.45
C GLY A 65 0.77 -24.11 -8.07
N LEU A 66 0.47 -25.25 -8.68
CA LEU A 66 -0.85 -25.54 -9.26
C LEU A 66 -1.76 -26.11 -8.18
N HIS A 67 -2.91 -25.47 -7.96
CA HIS A 67 -3.88 -25.87 -6.97
C HIS A 67 -5.18 -25.09 -7.14
N GLY A 68 -6.30 -25.71 -6.75
CA GLY A 68 -7.56 -24.98 -6.60
C GLY A 68 -7.52 -23.92 -5.48
N MET A 69 -8.61 -23.18 -5.35
CA MET A 69 -8.81 -22.15 -4.32
C MET A 69 -8.39 -22.60 -2.90
N ILE A 70 -7.23 -22.13 -2.42
CA ILE A 70 -6.72 -22.44 -1.07
C ILE A 70 -6.11 -21.21 -0.41
N GLU A 71 -6.33 -21.08 0.91
CA GLU A 71 -5.75 -20.02 1.72
C GLU A 71 -4.42 -20.44 2.36
N LYS A 72 -3.40 -19.57 2.25
CA LYS A 72 -2.16 -19.61 3.03
C LYS A 72 -1.95 -18.28 3.73
N SER A 73 -1.13 -18.33 4.78
CA SER A 73 -0.78 -17.14 5.54
C SER A 73 0.66 -17.18 6.03
N GLY A 74 1.14 -16.03 6.45
CA GLY A 74 2.42 -15.88 7.13
C GLY A 74 2.50 -14.56 7.86
N ALA A 75 3.35 -14.51 8.88
CA ALA A 75 3.45 -13.38 9.78
C ALA A 75 4.84 -12.75 9.76
N ILE A 76 4.87 -11.43 9.95
CA ILE A 76 6.09 -10.63 10.00
C ILE A 76 5.94 -9.51 11.05
N ASN A 77 7.00 -9.23 11.79
CA ASN A 77 7.05 -8.04 12.64
C ASN A 77 7.44 -6.84 11.77
N LEU A 78 6.61 -5.80 11.77
CA LEU A 78 6.83 -4.58 11.00
C LEU A 78 6.88 -3.37 11.95
N PRO A 79 7.88 -2.50 11.82
CA PRO A 79 7.81 -1.14 12.36
C PRO A 79 6.64 -0.36 11.73
N ALA A 80 6.08 0.60 12.47
CA ALA A 80 5.20 1.60 11.88
C ALA A 80 5.93 2.33 10.74
N GLY A 81 5.22 2.62 9.65
CA GLY A 81 5.79 3.27 8.47
C GLY A 81 5.43 2.58 7.17
N VAL A 82 6.19 2.88 6.12
CA VAL A 82 5.93 2.42 4.75
C VAL A 82 6.90 1.28 4.41
N HIS A 83 6.38 0.17 3.92
CA HIS A 83 7.18 -1.02 3.56
C HIS A 83 6.91 -1.41 2.12
N PRO A 84 7.93 -1.78 1.32
CA PRO A 84 7.70 -2.32 -0.02
C PRO A 84 6.79 -3.55 0.04
N LEU A 85 5.83 -3.65 -0.88
CA LEU A 85 4.92 -4.78 -1.00
C LEU A 85 4.97 -5.28 -2.45
N ILE A 86 5.19 -6.59 -2.60
CA ILE A 86 5.02 -7.27 -3.88
C ILE A 86 4.01 -8.40 -3.68
N VAL A 87 2.99 -8.45 -4.53
CA VAL A 87 2.09 -9.60 -4.62
C VAL A 87 2.19 -10.16 -6.03
N THR A 88 2.47 -11.46 -6.14
CA THR A 88 2.42 -12.17 -7.43
C THR A 88 1.27 -13.15 -7.40
N TYR A 89 0.63 -13.34 -8.55
CA TYR A 89 -0.43 -14.31 -8.74
C TYR A 89 -0.35 -14.84 -10.18
N PHE A 90 -0.63 -16.12 -10.39
CA PHE A 90 -0.81 -16.68 -11.71
C PHE A 90 -1.98 -17.65 -11.72
N ASP A 91 -2.49 -17.87 -12.92
CA ASP A 91 -3.51 -18.87 -13.22
C ASP A 91 -3.08 -19.62 -14.48
N ASN A 92 -3.12 -20.95 -14.43
CA ASN A 92 -2.78 -21.83 -15.55
C ASN A 92 -4.03 -22.39 -16.26
N GLY A 93 -5.20 -22.24 -15.64
CA GLY A 93 -6.52 -22.35 -16.25
C GLY A 93 -7.52 -23.13 -15.39
N GLY A 94 -8.80 -22.97 -15.71
CA GLY A 94 -9.90 -23.60 -14.96
C GLY A 94 -10.68 -22.57 -14.16
N SER A 95 -10.79 -22.77 -12.84
CA SER A 95 -11.36 -21.73 -11.96
C SER A 95 -10.26 -20.77 -11.53
N ASP A 96 -10.60 -19.50 -11.30
CA ASP A 96 -9.62 -18.49 -10.93
C ASP A 96 -10.04 -17.68 -9.69
N GLY A 97 -9.05 -17.27 -8.89
CA GLY A 97 -9.32 -16.56 -7.65
C GLY A 97 -8.09 -15.89 -7.05
N LEU A 98 -8.24 -14.65 -6.57
CA LEU A 98 -7.24 -13.99 -5.74
C LEU A 98 -7.92 -13.10 -4.70
N VAL A 99 -7.73 -13.45 -3.43
CA VAL A 99 -8.11 -12.61 -2.28
C VAL A 99 -6.88 -12.38 -1.41
N VAL A 100 -6.59 -11.12 -1.13
CA VAL A 100 -5.45 -10.70 -0.30
C VAL A 100 -5.95 -10.00 0.95
N ASN A 101 -5.66 -10.59 2.11
CA ASN A 101 -6.05 -10.05 3.41
C ASN A 101 -4.84 -9.81 4.30
N TRP A 102 -5.06 -9.01 5.33
CA TRP A 102 -4.09 -8.79 6.40
C TRP A 102 -4.79 -8.62 7.75
N GLN A 103 -4.02 -8.85 8.80
CA GLN A 103 -4.40 -8.66 10.20
C GLN A 103 -3.21 -8.01 10.91
N GLY A 104 -3.47 -7.14 11.89
CA GLY A 104 -2.41 -6.47 12.64
C GLY A 104 -2.89 -5.93 13.99
N PRO A 105 -2.02 -5.23 14.73
CA PRO A 105 -2.37 -4.66 16.02
C PRO A 105 -3.55 -3.70 15.89
N GLY A 106 -4.63 -3.98 16.63
CA GLY A 106 -5.83 -3.15 16.65
C GLY A 106 -6.84 -3.42 15.53
N PHE A 107 -6.67 -4.47 14.70
CA PHE A 107 -7.69 -4.88 13.74
C PHE A 107 -7.65 -6.37 13.37
N GLY A 108 -8.82 -6.97 13.16
CA GLY A 108 -8.99 -8.35 12.69
C GLY A 108 -8.68 -8.54 11.19
N LYS A 109 -8.69 -9.79 10.72
CA LYS A 109 -8.46 -10.12 9.30
C LYS A 109 -9.44 -9.37 8.40
N ARG A 110 -8.91 -8.64 7.42
CA ARG A 110 -9.68 -7.87 6.43
C ARG A 110 -8.90 -7.70 5.13
N ALA A 111 -9.56 -7.26 4.07
CA ALA A 111 -8.87 -6.87 2.84
C ALA A 111 -7.89 -5.73 3.11
N ILE A 112 -6.79 -5.67 2.34
CA ILE A 112 -5.88 -4.52 2.41
C ILE A 112 -6.60 -3.32 1.76
N PRO A 113 -6.97 -2.27 2.52
CA PRO A 113 -7.67 -1.14 1.95
C PRO A 113 -6.71 -0.32 1.07
N SER A 114 -7.26 0.36 0.06
CA SER A 114 -6.47 1.26 -0.80
C SER A 114 -5.76 2.36 -0.01
N SER A 115 -6.32 2.81 1.10
CA SER A 115 -5.71 3.78 2.02
C SER A 115 -4.45 3.27 2.74
N ALA A 116 -4.23 1.95 2.75
CA ALA A 116 -3.00 1.33 3.25
C ALA A 116 -2.00 1.04 2.13
N LEU A 117 -2.28 1.41 0.87
CA LEU A 117 -1.42 1.14 -0.28
C LEU A 117 -0.94 2.43 -0.94
N SER A 118 0.26 2.40 -1.51
CA SER A 118 0.77 3.45 -2.41
C SER A 118 1.55 2.86 -3.58
N VAL A 119 1.52 3.55 -4.72
CA VAL A 119 2.34 3.24 -5.91
C VAL A 119 3.50 4.23 -5.98
N GLY A 120 4.72 3.69 -6.15
CA GLY A 120 5.97 4.44 -5.99
C GLY A 120 6.84 3.79 -4.92
N GLY A 121 8.11 3.54 -5.24
CA GLY A 121 9.10 3.00 -4.29
C GLY A 121 9.16 3.83 -3.01
N GLY A 122 9.66 3.24 -1.92
CA GLY A 122 9.70 3.83 -0.59
C GLY A 122 10.06 5.32 -0.58
N GLU A 123 9.51 6.06 0.40
CA GLU A 123 9.58 7.52 0.56
C GLU A 123 10.49 8.23 -0.44
N THR A 124 9.89 8.93 -1.40
CA THR A 124 10.64 9.75 -2.34
C THR A 124 11.44 10.82 -1.58
N LEU A 125 12.50 11.37 -2.18
CA LEU A 125 13.20 12.53 -1.58
C LEU A 125 12.21 13.66 -1.25
N HIS A 126 11.14 13.82 -2.04
CA HIS A 126 10.05 14.75 -1.74
C HIS A 126 9.27 14.36 -0.49
N ASP A 127 8.98 13.08 -0.25
CA ASP A 127 8.31 12.60 0.97
C ASP A 127 9.16 12.82 2.22
N VAL A 128 10.48 12.58 2.12
CA VAL A 128 11.44 12.85 3.20
C VAL A 128 11.57 14.35 3.43
N ALA A 129 11.67 15.15 2.37
CA ALA A 129 11.73 16.61 2.46
C ALA A 129 10.48 17.19 3.11
N ILE A 130 9.29 16.67 2.77
CA ILE A 130 8.02 17.05 3.41
C ILE A 130 8.05 16.73 4.91
N GLY A 131 8.53 15.54 5.29
CA GLY A 131 8.70 15.17 6.70
C GLY A 131 9.69 16.07 7.44
N ALA A 132 10.82 16.39 6.81
CA ALA A 132 11.84 17.25 7.37
C ALA A 132 11.35 18.70 7.54
N LEU A 133 10.65 19.25 6.54
CA LEU A 133 10.04 20.59 6.61
C LEU A 133 9.08 20.71 7.80
N ALA A 134 8.28 19.68 8.06
CA ALA A 134 7.37 19.68 9.20
C ALA A 134 8.10 19.74 10.56
N SER A 135 9.32 19.17 10.63
CA SER A 135 10.12 19.12 11.87
C SER A 135 10.91 20.39 12.19
N ILE A 136 11.09 21.30 11.22
CA ILE A 136 11.80 22.58 11.44
C ILE A 136 10.94 23.48 12.35
N PRO A 137 11.44 24.07 13.45
CA PRO A 137 10.63 24.96 14.28
C PRO A 137 10.16 26.24 13.56
N GLY A 138 8.93 26.69 13.83
CA GLY A 138 8.37 27.95 13.30
C GLY A 138 7.75 27.84 11.90
N HIS A 139 7.26 28.95 11.34
CA HIS A 139 6.59 29.01 10.02
C HIS A 139 5.38 28.09 9.84
N ASP A 140 4.68 27.76 10.92
CA ASP A 140 3.58 26.78 10.92
C ASP A 140 2.47 27.12 9.93
N ALA A 141 2.09 28.39 9.82
CA ALA A 141 1.08 28.84 8.85
C ALA A 141 1.50 28.56 7.41
N GLN A 142 2.77 28.82 7.06
CA GLN A 142 3.30 28.59 5.71
C GLN A 142 3.37 27.10 5.39
N LYS A 143 3.85 26.29 6.34
CA LYS A 143 3.88 24.84 6.19
C LYS A 143 2.48 24.26 5.97
N VAL A 144 1.49 24.72 6.73
CA VAL A 144 0.11 24.24 6.58
C VAL A 144 -0.40 24.56 5.18
N THR A 145 -0.19 25.78 4.69
CA THR A 145 -0.55 26.17 3.31
C THR A 145 0.12 25.29 2.26
N ASP A 146 1.44 25.10 2.34
CA ASP A 146 2.20 24.34 1.35
C ASP A 146 1.82 22.85 1.36
N LEU A 147 1.65 22.27 2.56
CA LEU A 147 1.23 20.88 2.73
C LEU A 147 -0.23 20.69 2.28
N ALA A 148 -1.13 21.64 2.57
CA ALA A 148 -2.51 21.59 2.10
C ALA A 148 -2.58 21.69 0.57
N ALA A 149 -1.74 22.51 -0.06
CA ALA A 149 -1.62 22.58 -1.52
C ALA A 149 -1.21 21.23 -2.13
N LEU A 150 -0.25 20.53 -1.51
CA LEU A 150 0.13 19.17 -1.93
C LEU A 150 -1.03 18.18 -1.82
N VAL A 151 -1.79 18.23 -0.72
CA VAL A 151 -2.99 17.39 -0.51
C VAL A 151 -4.07 17.68 -1.57
N LYS A 152 -4.37 18.95 -1.84
CA LYS A 152 -5.33 19.41 -2.85
C LYS A 152 -4.90 18.98 -4.26
N ALA A 153 -3.61 19.09 -4.57
CA ALA A 153 -3.04 18.67 -5.86
C ALA A 153 -2.89 17.15 -6.02
N GLY A 154 -3.18 16.36 -4.97
CA GLY A 154 -3.03 14.90 -4.98
C GLY A 154 -1.57 14.41 -5.00
N ARG A 155 -0.59 15.29 -4.76
CA ARG A 155 0.85 14.97 -4.80
C ARG A 155 1.35 14.65 -3.40
N ASN A 156 2.11 13.56 -3.25
CA ASN A 156 2.71 13.16 -1.96
C ASN A 156 1.71 13.19 -0.78
N ARG A 157 0.42 12.93 -1.08
CA ARG A 157 -0.71 13.15 -0.17
C ARG A 157 -0.57 12.42 1.18
N PRO A 158 -0.08 11.17 1.25
CA PRO A 158 0.17 10.50 2.53
C PRO A 158 1.19 11.23 3.40
N SER A 159 2.31 11.67 2.80
CA SER A 159 3.39 12.39 3.47
C SER A 159 2.94 13.78 3.92
N ALA A 160 2.19 14.49 3.07
CA ALA A 160 1.63 15.80 3.39
C ALA A 160 0.61 15.73 4.54
N ILE A 161 -0.30 14.76 4.53
CA ILE A 161 -1.26 14.54 5.64
C ILE A 161 -0.52 14.19 6.94
N ARG A 162 0.50 13.33 6.86
CA ARG A 162 1.32 12.97 8.03
C ARG A 162 2.05 14.19 8.60
N ALA A 163 2.64 15.01 7.74
CA ALA A 163 3.30 16.26 8.12
C ALA A 163 2.33 17.26 8.77
N LEU A 164 1.12 17.42 8.22
CA LEU A 164 0.08 18.28 8.78
C LEU A 164 -0.31 17.90 10.21
N ARG A 165 -0.36 16.59 10.53
CA ARG A 165 -0.66 16.11 11.90
C ARG A 165 0.39 16.52 12.94
N GLY A 166 1.61 16.87 12.51
CA GLY A 166 2.68 17.34 13.37
C GLY A 166 2.62 18.85 13.64
N VAL A 167 1.81 19.62 12.90
CA VAL A 167 1.69 21.07 13.06
C VAL A 167 0.52 21.39 13.99
N SER A 168 0.76 22.25 14.99
CA SER A 168 -0.28 22.69 15.94
C SER A 168 -1.48 23.31 15.21
N VAL A 169 -2.67 22.76 15.43
CA VAL A 169 -3.93 23.25 14.84
C VAL A 169 -4.20 24.71 15.15
N LYS A 170 -3.73 25.23 16.30
CA LYS A 170 -3.85 26.64 16.67
C LYS A 170 -3.15 27.59 15.70
N ASN A 171 -2.19 27.09 14.92
CA ASN A 171 -1.38 27.86 14.00
C ASN A 171 -1.81 27.66 12.54
N TRP A 172 -2.94 26.99 12.30
CA TRP A 172 -3.45 26.79 10.95
C TRP A 172 -4.09 28.10 10.44
N PRO A 173 -3.87 28.49 9.18
CA PRO A 173 -4.56 29.63 8.58
C PRO A 173 -6.05 29.34 8.48
N ALA A 174 -6.91 30.30 8.84
CA ALA A 174 -8.38 30.13 8.77
C ALA A 174 -8.88 29.68 7.38
N THR A 175 -8.18 30.07 6.31
CA THR A 175 -8.44 29.67 4.91
C THR A 175 -8.25 28.17 4.64
N GLU A 176 -7.60 27.44 5.55
CA GLU A 176 -7.35 25.99 5.46
C GLU A 176 -8.19 25.16 6.44
N ILE A 177 -9.01 25.80 7.31
CA ILE A 177 -9.77 25.13 8.38
C ILE A 177 -11.29 25.09 8.12
N GLY A 178 -11.79 25.57 6.97
CA GLY A 178 -13.15 25.19 6.55
C GLY A 178 -13.74 25.96 5.36
N PRO A 179 -14.98 25.60 4.98
CA PRO A 179 -15.57 24.25 5.09
C PRO A 179 -14.94 23.26 4.10
#